data_AF-A0A962LAL0-F1
#
_entry.id   AF-A0A962LAL0-F1
#
_cell.length_a   1.000
_cell.length_b   1.000
_cell.length_c   1.000
_cell.angle_alpha   90.00
_cell.angle_beta   90.00
_cell.angle_gamma   90.00
#
_symmetry.space_group_name_H-M   'P 1'
#
loop_
_entity.id
_entity.type
_entity.pdbx_description
1 polymer ?
#
loop_
_entity_poly.entity_id
_entity_poly.type
_entity_poly.pdbx_seq_one_letter_code
_entity_poly.pdbx_strand_id
1 'polypeptide(L)'
;MTPACLNTTCRNCNATLTGEYCGRCGQRDGRDDLTFGELAGEVFEDFFRWDSRIWRTLLPLLFRPGFLTAEFIAGRRARYVPPFRLYLIVSFVLFLVLSLTAGDAISIRGDADLSPHPAAQGQVTGDSGSEPVIAPSAVGAARGEGTAGAHIGFSLSDEDSPRWLQDLDQRLENNAGKLQDDPDGLVQLLFDHIPQMMFLLLPVFALLLKAAYLFSPFHYLQHLVFALHFHSFAYLLYLLGALLHYWFPSLAMRLPLLLVFVLYLPLALRRAYGSPLAGATARALVILVLDAFLLLLAFAGLTLLTLALM
;
A
#
# COMPACT_ATOMS: atom_id res chain seq x y z
N MET A 1 19.01 41.66 -12.43
CA MET A 1 20.08 40.97 -11.67
C MET A 1 20.24 39.59 -12.26
N THR A 2 21.38 39.31 -12.90
CA THR A 2 21.67 37.98 -13.44
C THR A 2 21.83 36.99 -12.28
N PRO A 3 21.12 35.84 -12.29
CA PRO A 3 21.27 34.84 -11.25
C PRO A 3 22.70 34.28 -11.28
N ALA A 4 23.40 34.42 -10.16
CA ALA A 4 24.77 33.95 -10.02
C ALA A 4 24.79 32.41 -9.98
N CYS A 5 25.55 31.79 -10.88
CA CYS A 5 25.87 30.37 -10.80
C CYS A 5 26.67 30.12 -9.52
N LEU A 6 26.17 29.27 -8.62
CA LEU A 6 26.87 28.90 -7.38
C LEU A 6 28.10 28.00 -7.66
N ASN A 7 28.07 27.20 -8.74
CA ASN A 7 29.21 26.39 -9.19
C ASN A 7 29.69 26.80 -10.59
N THR A 8 30.99 26.59 -10.85
CA THR A 8 31.60 26.73 -12.19
C THR A 8 31.42 25.48 -13.07
N THR A 9 31.06 24.33 -12.48
CA THR A 9 30.90 23.05 -13.17
C THR A 9 29.59 22.35 -12.80
N CYS A 10 28.97 21.68 -13.77
CA CYS A 10 27.71 20.96 -13.59
C CYS A 10 27.90 19.66 -12.81
N ARG A 11 27.17 19.46 -11.70
CA ARG A 11 27.27 18.24 -10.87
C ARG A 11 26.91 16.94 -11.61
N ASN A 12 26.09 16.97 -12.66
CA ASN A 12 25.69 15.78 -13.43
C ASN A 12 26.61 15.40 -14.59
N CYS A 13 27.10 16.38 -15.36
CA CYS A 13 27.87 16.12 -16.59
C CYS A 13 29.26 16.76 -16.62
N ASN A 14 29.65 17.47 -15.57
CA ASN A 14 30.93 18.16 -15.42
C ASN A 14 31.22 19.22 -16.51
N ALA A 15 30.21 19.63 -17.29
CA ALA A 15 30.35 20.73 -18.23
C ALA A 15 30.49 22.07 -17.49
N THR A 16 31.20 23.02 -18.08
CA THR A 16 31.26 24.39 -17.59
C THR A 16 29.88 25.05 -17.67
N LEU A 17 29.47 25.72 -16.60
CA LEU A 17 28.18 26.40 -16.52
C LEU A 17 28.31 27.84 -16.97
N THR A 18 27.45 28.26 -17.89
CA THR A 18 27.39 29.63 -18.42
C THR A 18 26.09 30.35 -18.01
N GLY A 19 25.21 29.69 -17.26
CA GLY A 19 23.94 30.20 -16.76
C GLY A 19 23.29 29.22 -15.77
N GLU A 20 22.07 29.53 -15.30
CA GLU A 20 21.34 28.71 -14.31
C GLU A 20 21.09 27.27 -14.77
N TYR A 21 21.01 27.03 -16.08
CA TYR A 21 20.81 25.71 -16.64
C TYR A 21 22.04 25.28 -17.43
N CYS A 22 22.44 24.02 -17.27
CA CYS A 22 23.52 23.43 -18.03
C CYS A 22 23.09 23.23 -19.50
N GLY A 23 23.74 23.93 -20.43
CA GLY A 23 23.48 23.79 -21.86
C GLY A 23 23.73 22.39 -22.45
N ARG A 24 24.47 21.51 -21.74
CA ARG A 24 24.77 20.15 -22.21
C ARG A 24 23.76 19.09 -21.74
N CYS A 25 23.32 19.17 -20.48
CA CYS A 25 22.46 18.14 -19.89
C CYS A 25 21.10 18.65 -19.38
N GLY A 26 20.86 19.96 -19.43
CA GLY A 26 19.63 20.60 -18.99
C GLY A 26 19.45 20.68 -17.47
N GLN A 27 20.44 20.28 -16.66
CA GLN A 27 20.35 20.41 -15.21
C GLN A 27 20.37 21.88 -14.78
N ARG A 28 19.40 22.29 -13.94
CA ARG A 28 19.44 23.55 -13.20
C ARG A 28 20.51 23.49 -12.09
N ASP A 29 21.41 24.46 -12.05
CA ASP A 29 22.41 24.68 -11.01
C ASP A 29 22.11 26.01 -10.31
N GLY A 30 21.65 25.94 -9.07
CA GLY A 30 21.22 27.13 -8.31
C GLY A 30 20.23 26.77 -7.23
N ARG A 31 20.67 26.93 -5.97
CA ARG A 31 19.97 26.60 -4.70
C ARG A 31 19.61 25.11 -4.50
N ASP A 32 20.15 24.52 -3.42
CA ASP A 32 19.98 23.11 -3.07
C ASP A 32 18.58 22.83 -2.44
N ASP A 33 17.85 23.88 -2.09
CA ASP A 33 16.52 23.95 -1.53
C ASP A 33 15.44 23.94 -2.62
N LEU A 34 15.23 22.77 -3.23
CA LEU A 34 13.98 22.50 -3.94
C LEU A 34 12.82 22.70 -2.96
N THR A 35 11.80 23.44 -3.36
CA THR A 35 10.53 23.48 -2.61
C THR A 35 9.58 22.41 -3.14
N PHE A 36 8.63 21.99 -2.31
CA PHE A 36 7.61 21.00 -2.72
C PHE A 36 6.81 21.47 -3.96
N GLY A 37 6.54 22.78 -4.06
CA GLY A 37 5.79 23.36 -5.18
C GLY A 37 6.55 23.33 -6.51
N GLU A 38 7.85 23.56 -6.50
CA GLU A 38 8.68 23.46 -7.71
C GLU A 38 8.74 22.02 -8.22
N LEU A 39 8.85 21.03 -7.31
CA LEU A 39 8.82 19.62 -7.67
C LEU A 39 7.51 19.22 -8.34
N ALA A 40 6.37 19.75 -7.88
CA ALA A 40 5.06 19.50 -8.48
C ALA A 40 4.90 20.18 -9.86
N GLY A 41 5.44 21.40 -10.03
CA GLY A 41 5.42 22.12 -11.31
C GLY A 41 6.18 21.39 -12.43
N GLU A 42 7.34 20.80 -12.11
CA GLU A 42 8.12 19.99 -13.07
C GLU A 42 7.33 18.78 -13.60
N VAL A 43 6.40 18.21 -12.82
CA VAL A 43 5.59 17.05 -13.20
C VAL A 43 4.70 17.36 -14.41
N PHE A 44 4.05 18.53 -14.40
CA PHE A 44 3.04 18.86 -15.40
C PHE A 44 3.65 19.18 -16.76
N GLU A 45 4.86 19.77 -16.79
CA GLU A 45 5.55 20.07 -18.05
C GLU A 45 6.20 18.84 -18.70
N ASP A 46 6.68 17.87 -17.90
CA ASP A 46 7.46 16.73 -18.40
C ASP A 46 6.64 15.45 -18.67
N PHE A 47 5.32 15.45 -18.42
CA PHE A 47 4.49 14.24 -18.52
C PHE A 47 4.37 13.70 -19.96
N PHE A 48 4.40 14.57 -20.98
CA PHE A 48 4.27 14.18 -22.39
C PHE A 48 5.60 13.95 -23.13
N ARG A 49 6.76 14.08 -22.45
CA ARG A 49 8.06 13.73 -23.05
C ARG A 49 8.39 12.27 -22.73
N TRP A 50 8.06 11.37 -23.67
CA TRP A 50 8.54 9.99 -23.64
C TRP A 50 10.08 9.98 -23.67
N ASP A 51 10.69 9.59 -22.55
CA ASP A 51 12.10 9.83 -22.27
C ASP A 51 12.94 8.56 -22.44
N SER A 52 13.96 8.61 -23.29
CA SER A 52 14.98 7.56 -23.44
C SER A 52 15.69 7.18 -22.13
N ARG A 53 15.53 7.98 -21.06
CA ARG A 53 16.08 7.76 -19.72
C ARG A 53 15.39 6.65 -18.91
N ILE A 54 14.23 6.14 -19.32
CA ILE A 54 13.48 5.11 -18.58
C ILE A 54 14.36 3.88 -18.30
N TRP A 55 14.99 3.29 -19.32
CA TRP A 55 15.85 2.11 -19.16
C TRP A 55 17.09 2.37 -18.29
N ARG A 56 17.65 3.59 -18.36
CA ARG A 56 18.77 4.01 -17.52
C ARG A 56 18.39 4.16 -16.05
N THR A 57 17.10 4.27 -15.76
CA THR A 57 16.57 4.43 -14.39
C THR A 57 16.04 3.10 -13.85
N LEU A 58 15.28 2.36 -14.66
CA LEU A 58 14.66 1.09 -14.27
C LEU A 58 15.69 0.02 -13.91
N LEU A 59 16.77 -0.10 -14.70
CA LEU A 59 17.77 -1.15 -14.48
C LEU A 59 18.55 -0.93 -13.17
N PRO A 60 19.09 0.27 -12.87
CA PRO A 60 19.67 0.52 -11.55
C PRO A 60 18.66 0.45 -10.40
N LEU A 61 17.38 0.79 -10.62
CA LEU A 61 16.37 0.65 -9.60
C LEU A 61 16.18 -0.81 -9.16
N LEU A 62 16.12 -1.75 -10.11
CA LEU A 62 15.91 -3.17 -9.80
C LEU A 62 17.17 -3.84 -9.25
N PHE A 63 18.35 -3.51 -9.77
CA PHE A 63 19.57 -4.28 -9.51
C PHE A 63 20.59 -3.56 -8.61
N ARG A 64 20.41 -2.27 -8.29
CA ARG A 64 21.35 -1.50 -7.47
C ARG A 64 20.61 -0.75 -6.34
N PRO A 65 20.34 -1.43 -5.21
CA PRO A 65 19.51 -0.88 -4.14
C PRO A 65 20.05 0.45 -3.62
N GLY A 66 19.20 1.49 -3.64
CA GLY A 66 19.50 2.84 -3.14
C GLY A 66 20.41 3.69 -4.04
N PHE A 67 20.83 3.19 -5.21
CA PHE A 67 21.74 3.92 -6.10
C PHE A 67 21.14 5.23 -6.62
N LEU A 68 19.90 5.22 -7.11
CA LEU A 68 19.26 6.42 -7.65
C LEU A 68 19.06 7.51 -6.60
N THR A 69 18.70 7.12 -5.37
CA THR A 69 18.61 8.07 -4.26
C THR A 69 20.00 8.64 -3.91
N ALA A 70 21.04 7.81 -3.90
CA ALA A 70 22.40 8.29 -3.67
C ALA A 70 22.86 9.30 -4.74
N GLU A 71 22.55 9.05 -6.02
CA GLU A 71 22.78 10.00 -7.12
C GLU A 71 22.00 11.30 -6.94
N PHE A 72 20.74 11.21 -6.51
CA PHE A 72 19.90 12.38 -6.24
C PHE A 72 20.46 13.24 -5.10
N ILE A 73 20.88 12.60 -4.00
CA ILE A 73 21.53 13.24 -2.85
C ILE A 73 22.85 13.90 -3.29
N ALA A 74 23.62 13.24 -4.16
CA ALA A 74 24.86 13.78 -4.74
C ALA A 74 24.62 14.89 -5.78
N GLY A 75 23.36 15.23 -6.09
CA GLY A 75 23.01 16.30 -7.02
C GLY A 75 23.05 15.90 -8.51
N ARG A 76 23.13 14.61 -8.85
CA ARG A 76 23.14 14.11 -10.24
C ARG A 76 21.73 13.75 -10.73
N ARG A 77 20.88 14.77 -10.90
CA ARG A 77 19.42 14.59 -11.09
C ARG A 77 18.99 14.43 -12.56
N ALA A 78 19.57 15.19 -13.49
CA ALA A 78 19.11 15.24 -14.88
C ALA A 78 19.41 13.97 -15.71
N ARG A 79 20.20 13.02 -15.21
CA ARG A 79 20.50 11.79 -15.96
C ARG A 79 19.40 10.74 -15.90
N TYR A 80 18.61 10.75 -14.82
CA TYR A 80 17.58 9.77 -14.54
C TYR A 80 16.19 10.38 -14.68
N VAL A 81 15.18 9.52 -14.74
CA VAL A 81 13.78 9.94 -14.69
C VAL A 81 13.52 10.55 -13.30
N PRO A 82 12.87 11.73 -13.19
CA PRO A 82 12.49 12.29 -11.90
C PRO A 82 11.74 11.27 -11.03
N PRO A 83 12.03 11.18 -9.72
CA PRO A 83 11.51 10.12 -8.85
C PRO A 83 9.98 10.06 -8.82
N PHE A 84 9.33 11.22 -8.83
CA PHE A 84 7.87 11.32 -8.81
C PHE A 84 7.24 10.83 -10.12
N ARG A 85 7.78 11.25 -11.28
CA ARG A 85 7.34 10.78 -12.60
C ARG A 85 7.49 9.26 -12.73
N LEU A 86 8.62 8.72 -12.26
CA LEU A 86 8.86 7.28 -12.23
C LEU A 86 7.78 6.55 -11.41
N TYR A 87 7.50 7.03 -10.20
CA TYR A 87 6.47 6.46 -9.33
C TYR A 87 5.09 6.49 -9.98
N LEU A 88 4.70 7.62 -10.60
CA LEU A 88 3.41 7.73 -11.28
C LEU A 88 3.29 6.75 -12.46
N ILE A 89 4.32 6.64 -13.30
CA ILE A 89 4.32 5.72 -14.44
C ILE A 89 4.19 4.27 -13.94
N VAL A 90 4.99 3.88 -12.95
CA VAL A 90 4.95 2.52 -12.40
C VAL A 90 3.61 2.23 -11.73
N SER A 91 3.05 3.18 -10.98
CA SER A 91 1.75 3.04 -10.33
C SER A 91 0.64 2.92 -11.37
N PHE A 92 0.64 3.74 -12.41
CA PHE A 92 -0.30 3.62 -13.53
C PHE A 92 -0.25 2.23 -14.18
N VAL A 93 0.95 1.72 -14.47
CA VAL A 93 1.13 0.37 -15.02
C VAL A 93 0.62 -0.69 -14.04
N LEU A 94 0.91 -0.55 -12.74
CA LEU A 94 0.42 -1.45 -11.71
C LEU A 94 -1.11 -1.49 -11.66
N PHE A 95 -1.78 -0.33 -11.60
CA PHE A 95 -3.23 -0.26 -11.56
C PHE A 95 -3.88 -0.75 -12.86
N LEU A 96 -3.27 -0.49 -14.01
CA LEU A 96 -3.73 -1.03 -15.29
C LEU A 96 -3.70 -2.56 -15.26
N VAL A 97 -2.58 -3.16 -14.84
CA VAL A 97 -2.46 -4.62 -14.73
C VAL A 97 -3.46 -5.16 -13.71
N LEU A 98 -3.54 -4.57 -12.52
CA LEU A 98 -4.49 -4.98 -11.48
C LEU A 98 -5.93 -4.91 -12.00
N SER A 99 -6.33 -3.82 -12.64
CA SER A 99 -7.68 -3.65 -13.20
C SER A 99 -8.00 -4.70 -14.25
N LEU A 100 -7.05 -5.03 -15.13
CA LEU A 100 -7.24 -6.06 -16.16
C LEU A 100 -7.32 -7.47 -15.57
N THR A 101 -6.61 -7.74 -14.47
CA THR A 101 -6.58 -9.08 -13.85
C THR A 101 -7.60 -9.28 -12.74
N ALA A 102 -8.07 -8.21 -12.09
CA ALA A 102 -8.98 -8.28 -10.94
C ALA A 102 -10.41 -8.65 -11.36
N GLY A 103 -10.84 -8.25 -12.57
CA GLY A 103 -12.15 -8.63 -13.12
C GLY A 103 -12.33 -10.15 -13.27
N ASP A 104 -11.26 -10.86 -13.58
CA ASP A 104 -11.26 -12.33 -13.69
C ASP A 104 -11.25 -13.01 -12.31
N ALA A 105 -10.67 -12.38 -11.29
CA ALA A 105 -10.56 -12.96 -9.94
C ALA A 105 -11.85 -12.84 -9.12
N ILE A 106 -12.61 -11.75 -9.30
CA ILE A 106 -13.87 -11.49 -8.58
C ILE A 106 -15.03 -12.31 -9.18
N SER A 107 -15.03 -12.56 -10.49
CA SER A 107 -16.10 -13.33 -11.16
C SER A 107 -16.05 -14.84 -10.89
N ILE A 108 -14.86 -15.43 -10.72
CA ILE A 108 -14.69 -16.88 -10.49
C ILE A 108 -15.19 -17.33 -9.10
N ARG A 109 -15.36 -16.42 -8.13
CA ARG A 109 -15.80 -16.74 -6.77
C ARG A 109 -17.33 -16.85 -6.64
N GLY A 110 -18.09 -16.09 -7.43
CA GLY A 110 -19.55 -16.04 -7.38
C GLY A 110 -20.26 -17.30 -7.91
N ASP A 111 -19.60 -18.10 -8.75
CA ASP A 111 -20.19 -19.32 -9.32
C ASP A 111 -19.99 -20.57 -8.45
N ALA A 112 -19.16 -20.49 -7.39
CA ALA A 112 -18.83 -21.65 -6.56
C ALA A 112 -19.89 -21.98 -5.48
N ASP A 113 -20.85 -21.07 -5.22
CA ASP A 113 -21.88 -21.24 -4.17
C ASP A 113 -23.29 -21.56 -4.69
N LEU A 114 -23.46 -21.73 -6.02
CA LEU A 114 -24.74 -22.11 -6.64
C LEU A 114 -24.78 -23.60 -7.02
N SER A 115 -24.50 -24.48 -6.05
CA SER A 115 -24.95 -25.88 -6.14
C SER A 115 -26.12 -26.08 -5.19
N PRO A 116 -27.37 -26.19 -5.68
CA PRO A 116 -28.50 -26.51 -4.82
C PRO A 116 -28.30 -27.91 -4.25
N HIS A 117 -28.10 -28.02 -2.94
CA HIS A 117 -28.22 -29.30 -2.25
C HIS A 117 -29.65 -29.83 -2.51
N PRO A 118 -29.84 -31.04 -3.07
CA PRO A 118 -31.16 -31.58 -3.28
C PRO A 118 -31.81 -31.82 -1.92
N ALA A 119 -32.99 -31.22 -1.74
CA ALA A 119 -33.86 -31.44 -0.60
C ALA A 119 -34.02 -32.95 -0.35
N ALA A 120 -33.57 -33.43 0.81
CA ALA A 120 -33.84 -34.77 1.28
C ALA A 120 -35.35 -34.93 1.44
N GLN A 121 -35.94 -35.69 0.52
CA GLN A 121 -37.35 -36.07 0.55
C GLN A 121 -37.62 -36.93 1.79
N GLY A 122 -38.69 -36.58 2.50
CA GLY A 122 -39.12 -37.28 3.70
C GLY A 122 -39.53 -38.72 3.44
N GLN A 123 -39.22 -39.57 4.42
CA GLN A 123 -39.81 -40.91 4.52
C GLN A 123 -40.47 -41.04 5.89
N VAL A 124 -41.79 -40.99 5.86
CA VAL A 124 -42.68 -41.29 6.99
C VAL A 124 -42.73 -42.81 7.15
N THR A 125 -42.26 -43.33 8.27
CA THR A 125 -42.62 -44.68 8.73
C THR A 125 -43.28 -44.54 10.09
N GLY A 126 -44.58 -44.80 10.13
CA GLY A 126 -45.31 -45.00 11.38
C GLY A 126 -45.17 -46.45 11.84
N ASP A 127 -45.04 -46.64 13.15
CA ASP A 127 -45.72 -47.73 13.86
C ASP A 127 -45.84 -47.37 15.36
N SER A 128 -46.84 -47.98 15.98
CA SER A 128 -47.60 -47.55 17.15
C SER A 128 -47.12 -48.15 18.47
N GLY A 129 -47.34 -47.41 19.56
CA GLY A 129 -47.98 -47.95 20.77
C GLY A 129 -47.11 -48.28 21.98
N SER A 130 -47.07 -47.38 22.98
CA SER A 130 -47.47 -47.64 24.38
C SER A 130 -47.11 -46.46 25.30
N GLU A 131 -48.09 -45.95 26.04
CA GLU A 131 -47.99 -45.03 27.20
C GLU A 131 -48.62 -45.76 28.42
N PRO A 132 -48.59 -45.29 29.71
CA PRO A 132 -48.10 -44.00 30.26
C PRO A 132 -47.41 -44.07 31.68
N VAL A 133 -47.27 -42.89 32.31
CA VAL A 133 -47.11 -42.52 33.77
C VAL A 133 -45.65 -42.51 34.30
N ILE A 134 -45.05 -41.46 34.90
CA ILE A 134 -45.40 -40.52 36.00
C ILE A 134 -44.56 -39.20 35.91
N ALA A 135 -45.16 -38.03 36.21
CA ALA A 135 -44.51 -36.69 36.35
C ALA A 135 -44.13 -36.37 37.82
N PRO A 136 -43.62 -35.18 38.27
CA PRO A 136 -43.07 -33.98 37.60
C PRO A 136 -41.74 -33.46 38.22
N SER A 137 -41.06 -32.50 37.54
CA SER A 137 -40.25 -31.39 38.11
C SER A 137 -38.93 -31.16 37.36
N ALA A 138 -38.88 -30.07 36.59
CA ALA A 138 -37.93 -28.97 36.78
C ALA A 138 -38.11 -27.99 35.62
N VAL A 139 -38.77 -26.86 35.93
CA VAL A 139 -38.82 -25.70 35.05
C VAL A 139 -37.43 -25.10 35.01
N GLY A 140 -36.70 -25.36 33.93
CA GLY A 140 -35.48 -24.66 33.53
C GLY A 140 -35.65 -24.22 32.08
N ALA A 141 -36.31 -23.07 31.89
CA ALA A 141 -36.54 -22.49 30.58
C ALA A 141 -35.21 -21.96 30.00
N ALA A 142 -34.44 -22.82 29.34
CA ALA A 142 -33.43 -22.41 28.37
C ALA A 142 -34.18 -22.01 27.09
N ARG A 143 -34.46 -20.71 26.96
CA ARG A 143 -35.16 -20.15 25.81
C ARG A 143 -34.14 -19.76 24.75
N GLY A 144 -34.04 -20.62 23.74
CA GLY A 144 -33.92 -20.24 22.33
C GLY A 144 -32.63 -19.54 21.90
N GLU A 145 -31.67 -20.36 21.47
CA GLU A 145 -30.74 -20.01 20.39
C GLU A 145 -31.57 -19.61 19.16
N GLY A 146 -31.46 -18.34 18.75
CA GLY A 146 -32.16 -17.78 17.61
C GLY A 146 -31.27 -16.75 16.93
N THR A 147 -30.90 -17.04 15.68
CA THR A 147 -30.17 -16.22 14.71
C THR A 147 -28.75 -15.81 15.12
N ALA A 148 -27.79 -16.65 14.74
CA ALA A 148 -26.37 -16.31 14.70
C ALA A 148 -26.11 -15.32 13.54
N GLY A 149 -26.56 -14.08 13.71
CA GLY A 149 -25.89 -12.94 13.08
C GLY A 149 -24.50 -12.83 13.72
N ALA A 150 -23.47 -12.64 12.91
CA ALA A 150 -22.11 -12.46 13.42
C ALA A 150 -22.05 -11.14 14.21
N HIS A 151 -22.36 -11.17 15.51
CA HIS A 151 -22.08 -10.07 16.42
C HIS A 151 -20.56 -9.94 16.51
N ILE A 152 -19.99 -8.98 15.78
CA ILE A 152 -18.60 -8.56 15.98
C ILE A 152 -18.56 -8.03 17.42
N GLY A 153 -18.00 -8.81 18.35
CA GLY A 153 -18.12 -8.63 19.80
C GLY A 153 -17.39 -7.43 20.39
N PHE A 154 -17.52 -6.25 19.78
CA PHE A 154 -16.87 -5.01 20.17
C PHE A 154 -17.90 -3.87 20.20
N SER A 155 -18.49 -3.63 21.37
CA SER A 155 -19.38 -2.48 21.63
C SER A 155 -18.51 -1.22 21.72
N LEU A 156 -18.69 -0.27 20.80
CA LEU A 156 -17.94 1.00 20.79
C LEU A 156 -18.54 2.05 21.74
N SER A 157 -19.81 1.87 22.13
CA SER A 157 -20.53 2.77 23.02
C SER A 157 -21.05 2.05 24.27
N ASP A 158 -21.00 2.78 25.38
CA ASP A 158 -21.69 2.47 26.64
C ASP A 158 -22.86 3.45 26.86
N GLU A 159 -23.73 3.17 27.83
CA GLU A 159 -24.92 3.98 28.13
C GLU A 159 -24.59 5.46 28.44
N ASP A 160 -23.41 5.72 29.01
CA ASP A 160 -22.88 7.07 29.31
C ASP A 160 -22.18 7.76 28.13
N SER A 161 -22.10 7.10 26.97
CA SER A 161 -21.38 7.62 25.82
C SER A 161 -22.09 8.80 25.15
N PRO A 162 -21.35 9.75 24.56
CA PRO A 162 -21.95 10.82 23.77
C PRO A 162 -22.86 10.29 22.66
N ARG A 163 -23.96 10.99 22.37
CA ARG A 163 -24.95 10.57 21.35
C ARG A 163 -24.36 10.26 19.97
N TRP A 164 -23.31 10.96 19.55
CA TRP A 164 -22.64 10.71 18.28
C TRP A 164 -21.94 9.34 18.24
N LEU A 165 -21.47 8.86 19.39
CA LEU A 165 -20.80 7.56 19.51
C LEU A 165 -21.83 6.43 19.50
N GLN A 166 -22.98 6.64 20.16
CA GLN A 166 -24.12 5.71 20.10
C GLN A 166 -24.70 5.59 18.68
N ASP A 167 -24.84 6.72 17.97
CA ASP A 167 -25.28 6.74 16.56
C ASP A 167 -24.27 6.02 15.64
N LEU A 168 -22.97 6.19 15.91
CA LEU A 168 -21.91 5.49 15.17
C LEU A 168 -21.96 3.98 15.41
N ASP A 169 -22.09 3.54 16.66
CA ASP A 169 -22.18 2.13 17.06
C ASP A 169 -23.38 1.46 16.38
N GLN A 170 -24.55 2.11 16.42
CA GLN A 170 -25.76 1.62 15.76
C GLN A 170 -25.60 1.53 14.23
N ARG A 171 -24.94 2.50 13.57
CA ARG A 171 -24.67 2.44 12.12
C ARG A 171 -23.75 1.28 11.77
N LEU A 172 -22.68 1.09 12.56
CA LEU A 172 -21.73 0.01 12.35
C LEU A 172 -22.39 -1.36 12.50
N GLU A 173 -23.22 -1.57 13.51
CA GLU A 173 -23.98 -2.82 13.68
C GLU A 173 -24.96 -3.07 12.52
N ASN A 174 -25.74 -2.05 12.14
CA ASN A 174 -26.71 -2.16 11.05
C ASN A 174 -26.05 -2.46 9.70
N ASN A 175 -24.87 -1.88 9.45
CA ASN A 175 -24.12 -2.09 8.22
C ASN A 175 -23.23 -3.34 8.28
N ALA A 176 -22.85 -3.81 9.47
CA ALA A 176 -22.13 -5.07 9.63
C ALA A 176 -22.98 -6.28 9.20
N GLY A 177 -24.29 -6.24 9.39
CA GLY A 177 -25.20 -7.25 8.85
C GLY A 177 -25.09 -7.40 7.33
N LYS A 178 -24.93 -6.27 6.60
CA LYS A 178 -24.77 -6.27 5.14
C LYS A 178 -23.48 -6.97 4.67
N LEU A 179 -22.43 -6.98 5.50
CA LEU A 179 -21.15 -7.65 5.18
C LEU A 179 -21.25 -9.18 5.25
N GLN A 180 -22.16 -9.69 6.08
CA GLN A 180 -22.38 -11.13 6.18
C GLN A 180 -23.15 -11.64 4.94
N ASP A 181 -24.01 -10.81 4.39
CA ASP A 181 -24.83 -11.13 3.21
C ASP A 181 -24.09 -10.92 1.87
N ASP A 182 -23.17 -9.94 1.79
CA ASP A 182 -22.38 -9.65 0.60
C ASP A 182 -20.87 -9.49 0.92
N PRO A 183 -20.14 -10.61 1.11
CA PRO A 183 -18.70 -10.57 1.38
C PRO A 183 -17.89 -10.05 0.17
N ASP A 184 -18.42 -10.16 -1.05
CA ASP A 184 -17.75 -9.71 -2.27
C ASP A 184 -17.79 -8.18 -2.39
N GLY A 185 -18.89 -7.55 -1.95
CA GLY A 185 -19.02 -6.10 -1.86
C GLY A 185 -17.96 -5.46 -0.95
N LEU A 186 -17.60 -6.10 0.16
CA LEU A 186 -16.49 -5.66 1.03
C LEU A 186 -15.15 -5.68 0.29
N VAL A 187 -14.87 -6.77 -0.43
CA VAL A 187 -13.62 -6.93 -1.18
C VAL A 187 -13.53 -5.89 -2.29
N GLN A 188 -14.62 -5.63 -3.02
CA GLN A 188 -14.66 -4.60 -4.05
C GLN A 188 -14.42 -3.20 -3.48
N LEU A 189 -15.11 -2.85 -2.41
CA LEU A 189 -14.91 -1.60 -1.69
C LEU A 189 -13.46 -1.42 -1.22
N LEU A 190 -12.82 -2.52 -0.85
CA LEU A 190 -11.42 -2.52 -0.48
C LEU A 190 -10.48 -2.20 -1.65
N PHE A 191 -10.72 -2.81 -2.82
CA PHE A 191 -9.95 -2.58 -4.03
C PHE A 191 -10.06 -1.13 -4.52
N ASP A 192 -11.24 -0.52 -4.37
CA ASP A 192 -11.50 0.88 -4.74
C ASP A 192 -10.65 1.89 -3.95
N HIS A 193 -10.16 1.48 -2.78
CA HIS A 193 -9.37 2.29 -1.88
C HIS A 193 -7.85 2.06 -1.95
N ILE A 194 -7.39 1.02 -2.65
CA ILE A 194 -5.95 0.72 -2.81
C ILE A 194 -5.17 1.91 -3.38
N PRO A 195 -5.64 2.62 -4.44
CA PRO A 195 -4.90 3.75 -5.00
C PRO A 195 -4.62 4.86 -3.99
N GLN A 196 -5.63 5.28 -3.24
CA GLN A 196 -5.55 6.36 -2.25
C GLN A 196 -4.56 5.99 -1.14
N MET A 197 -4.62 4.74 -0.68
CA MET A 197 -3.69 4.23 0.34
C MET A 197 -2.24 4.25 -0.15
N MET A 198 -1.99 3.86 -1.40
CA MET A 198 -0.64 3.88 -1.98
C MET A 198 -0.04 5.29 -2.03
N PHE A 199 -0.82 6.31 -2.35
CA PHE A 199 -0.36 7.71 -2.33
C PHE A 199 -0.20 8.25 -0.90
N LEU A 200 -1.09 7.89 0.02
CA LEU A 200 -1.03 8.31 1.43
C LEU A 200 0.18 7.70 2.16
N LEU A 201 0.56 6.48 1.80
CA LEU A 201 1.72 5.81 2.40
C LEU A 201 3.04 6.52 2.10
N LEU A 202 3.18 7.20 0.96
CA LEU A 202 4.43 7.87 0.59
C LEU A 202 4.91 8.94 1.60
N PRO A 203 4.10 9.96 1.95
CA PRO A 203 4.51 10.94 2.96
C PRO A 203 4.69 10.31 4.34
N VAL A 204 3.86 9.31 4.70
CA VAL A 204 4.00 8.59 5.98
C VAL A 204 5.33 7.84 6.06
N PHE A 205 5.66 7.06 5.05
CA PHE A 205 6.94 6.34 4.96
C PHE A 205 8.14 7.31 4.94
N ALA A 206 8.03 8.44 4.23
CA ALA A 206 9.05 9.48 4.25
C ALA A 206 9.22 10.11 5.65
N LEU A 207 8.13 10.29 6.41
CA LEU A 207 8.17 10.73 7.80
C LEU A 207 8.78 9.69 8.73
N LEU A 208 8.47 8.40 8.54
CA LEU A 208 9.11 7.30 9.29
C LEU A 208 10.62 7.28 9.04
N LEU A 209 11.05 7.45 7.78
CA LEU A 209 12.47 7.60 7.44
C LEU A 209 13.09 8.82 8.12
N LYS A 210 12.43 9.97 8.07
CA LYS A 210 12.89 11.20 8.74
C LYS A 210 13.04 10.98 10.24
N ALA A 211 12.10 10.28 10.89
CA ALA A 211 12.18 9.94 12.31
C ALA A 211 13.35 8.98 12.60
N ALA A 212 13.54 7.93 11.79
CA ALA A 212 14.65 6.98 11.94
C ALA A 212 16.05 7.60 11.70
N TYR A 213 16.09 8.75 11.02
CA TYR A 213 17.28 9.51 10.68
C TYR A 213 17.27 10.93 11.26
N LEU A 214 16.57 11.17 12.38
CA LEU A 214 16.30 12.52 12.92
C LEU A 214 17.54 13.40 13.14
N PHE A 215 18.68 12.78 13.47
CA PHE A 215 19.95 13.46 13.71
C PHE A 215 20.89 13.49 12.50
N SER A 216 20.38 13.15 11.32
CA SER A 216 21.17 13.08 10.08
C SER A 216 21.05 14.38 9.30
N PRO A 217 22.02 14.74 8.45
CA PRO A 217 22.01 15.99 7.68
C PRO A 217 20.99 15.98 6.52
N PHE A 218 20.15 14.94 6.44
CA PHE A 218 19.25 14.74 5.32
C PHE A 218 17.93 15.48 5.52
N HIS A 219 17.45 16.10 4.44
CA HIS A 219 16.22 16.88 4.45
C HIS A 219 15.02 15.98 4.13
N TYR A 220 13.81 16.42 4.51
CA TYR A 220 12.57 15.67 4.24
C TYR A 220 12.42 15.26 2.76
N LEU A 221 12.78 16.14 1.82
CA LEU A 221 12.71 15.83 0.40
C LEU A 221 13.61 14.66 -0.02
N GLN A 222 14.77 14.50 0.61
CA GLN A 222 15.65 13.37 0.32
C GLN A 222 15.02 12.06 0.82
N HIS A 223 14.34 12.08 1.96
CA HIS A 223 13.55 10.95 2.46
C HIS A 223 12.33 10.65 1.58
N LEU A 224 11.64 11.68 1.09
CA LEU A 224 10.54 11.53 0.15
C LEU A 224 10.99 10.93 -1.18
N VAL A 225 12.12 11.40 -1.73
CA VAL A 225 12.70 10.81 -2.94
C VAL A 225 13.14 9.36 -2.72
N PHE A 226 13.69 9.03 -1.55
CA PHE A 226 13.94 7.64 -1.20
C PHE A 226 12.66 6.82 -1.20
N ALA A 227 11.58 7.33 -0.57
CA ALA A 227 10.28 6.67 -0.51
C ALA A 227 9.73 6.39 -1.92
N LEU A 228 9.79 7.38 -2.82
CA LEU A 228 9.34 7.25 -4.21
C LEU A 228 10.09 6.15 -4.96
N HIS A 229 11.42 6.10 -4.87
CA HIS A 229 12.21 5.03 -5.49
C HIS A 229 11.91 3.66 -4.87
N PHE A 230 11.82 3.57 -3.54
CA PHE A 230 11.56 2.31 -2.84
C PHE A 230 10.18 1.74 -3.21
N HIS A 231 9.13 2.56 -3.23
CA HIS A 231 7.79 2.12 -3.61
C HIS A 231 7.71 1.78 -5.11
N SER A 232 8.37 2.54 -5.98
CA SER A 232 8.47 2.18 -7.41
C SER A 232 9.11 0.81 -7.59
N PHE A 233 10.18 0.51 -6.85
CA PHE A 233 10.80 -0.81 -6.83
C PHE A 233 9.83 -1.90 -6.32
N ALA A 234 9.16 -1.64 -5.20
CA ALA A 234 8.20 -2.58 -4.62
C ALA A 234 7.06 -2.92 -5.58
N TYR A 235 6.53 -1.92 -6.31
CA TYR A 235 5.47 -2.11 -7.29
C TYR A 235 5.94 -2.89 -8.52
N LEU A 236 7.15 -2.65 -9.01
CA LEU A 236 7.74 -3.45 -10.08
C LEU A 236 7.98 -4.89 -9.66
N LEU A 237 8.41 -5.11 -8.41
CA LEU A 237 8.60 -6.43 -7.85
C LEU A 237 7.26 -7.16 -7.66
N TYR A 238 6.21 -6.45 -7.24
CA TYR A 238 4.84 -6.96 -7.18
C TYR A 238 4.34 -7.34 -8.58
N LEU A 239 4.50 -6.49 -9.59
CA LEU A 239 4.15 -6.78 -10.98
C LEU A 239 4.86 -8.04 -11.50
N LEU A 240 6.15 -8.17 -11.21
CA LEU A 240 6.91 -9.38 -11.54
C LEU A 240 6.36 -10.61 -10.81
N GLY A 241 5.97 -10.46 -9.54
CA GLY A 241 5.36 -11.53 -8.76
C GLY A 241 3.97 -11.94 -9.26
N ALA A 242 3.15 -10.98 -9.70
CA ALA A 242 1.84 -11.22 -10.30
C ALA A 242 1.99 -11.96 -11.65
N LEU A 243 2.92 -11.51 -12.49
CA LEU A 243 3.27 -12.20 -13.73
C LEU A 243 3.76 -13.63 -13.44
N LEU A 244 4.65 -13.79 -12.45
CA LEU A 244 5.16 -15.11 -12.08
C LEU A 244 4.05 -16.04 -11.56
N HIS A 245 3.10 -15.51 -10.78
CA HIS A 245 1.94 -16.27 -10.29
C HIS A 245 1.07 -16.78 -11.43
N TYR A 246 0.86 -15.97 -12.46
CA TYR A 246 0.07 -16.34 -13.64
C TYR A 246 0.63 -17.58 -14.35
N TRP A 247 1.95 -17.65 -14.53
CA TRP A 247 2.61 -18.80 -15.16
C TRP A 247 2.86 -19.96 -14.18
N PHE A 248 3.13 -19.64 -12.91
CA PHE A 248 3.51 -20.58 -11.87
C PHE A 248 2.79 -20.25 -10.55
N PRO A 249 1.61 -20.83 -10.29
CA PRO A 249 0.79 -20.45 -9.14
C PRO A 249 1.41 -20.81 -7.78
N SER A 250 2.45 -21.65 -7.77
CA SER A 250 3.15 -22.09 -6.56
C SER A 250 3.73 -20.92 -5.74
N LEU A 251 3.57 -20.97 -4.41
CA LEU A 251 4.13 -19.97 -3.49
C LEU A 251 5.67 -20.00 -3.49
N ALA A 252 6.28 -21.19 -3.63
CA ALA A 252 7.73 -21.37 -3.63
C ALA A 252 8.44 -20.50 -4.68
N MET A 253 7.84 -20.32 -5.85
CA MET A 253 8.38 -19.47 -6.91
C MET A 253 8.41 -17.98 -6.54
N ARG A 254 7.52 -17.54 -5.63
CA ARG A 254 7.42 -16.14 -5.19
C ARG A 254 8.25 -15.83 -3.94
N LEU A 255 8.65 -16.83 -3.15
CA LEU A 255 9.48 -16.64 -1.95
C LEU A 255 10.79 -15.87 -2.20
N PRO A 256 11.54 -16.11 -3.30
CA PRO A 256 12.74 -15.34 -3.60
C PRO A 256 12.46 -13.85 -3.81
N LEU A 257 11.32 -13.48 -4.41
CA LEU A 257 10.95 -12.08 -4.59
C LEU A 257 10.67 -11.42 -3.23
N LEU A 258 9.99 -12.12 -2.32
CA LEU A 258 9.76 -11.62 -0.96
C LEU A 258 11.08 -11.42 -0.20
N LEU A 259 12.03 -12.36 -0.34
CA LEU A 259 13.38 -12.19 0.21
C LEU A 259 14.08 -10.96 -0.37
N VAL A 260 14.00 -10.76 -1.70
CA VAL A 260 14.55 -9.57 -2.37
C VAL A 260 13.92 -8.29 -1.81
N PHE A 261 12.59 -8.24 -1.62
CA PHE A 261 11.90 -7.10 -1.03
C PHE A 261 12.47 -6.74 0.35
N VAL A 262 12.55 -7.74 1.24
CA VAL A 262 13.05 -7.56 2.63
C VAL A 262 14.52 -7.13 2.65
N LEU A 263 15.36 -7.69 1.77
CA LEU A 263 16.78 -7.34 1.70
C LEU A 263 17.05 -6.00 1.00
N TYR A 264 16.17 -5.56 0.10
CA TYR A 264 16.38 -4.35 -0.68
C TYR A 264 16.44 -3.10 0.20
N LEU A 265 15.51 -2.94 1.15
CA LEU A 265 15.43 -1.78 2.02
C LEU A 265 16.72 -1.53 2.83
N PRO A 266 17.27 -2.49 3.62
CA PRO A 266 18.50 -2.25 4.37
C PRO A 266 19.72 -2.00 3.48
N LEU A 267 19.82 -2.66 2.32
CA LEU A 267 20.88 -2.40 1.36
C LEU A 267 20.75 -0.98 0.75
N ALA A 268 19.53 -0.54 0.47
CA ALA A 268 19.24 0.78 -0.05
C ALA A 268 19.53 1.87 0.97
N LEU A 269 19.14 1.68 2.24
CA LEU A 269 19.46 2.59 3.34
C LEU A 269 20.97 2.72 3.54
N ARG A 270 21.70 1.60 3.56
CA ARG A 270 23.16 1.59 3.65
C ARG A 270 23.80 2.41 2.53
N ARG A 271 23.34 2.24 1.29
CA ARG A 271 23.92 2.94 0.13
C ARG A 271 23.53 4.42 0.07
N ALA A 272 22.28 4.77 0.37
CA ALA A 272 21.78 6.14 0.26
C ALA A 272 22.24 7.04 1.41
N TYR A 273 22.26 6.51 2.64
CA TYR A 273 22.54 7.29 3.85
C TYR A 273 23.90 6.96 4.48
N GLY A 274 24.69 6.07 3.88
CA GLY A 274 26.02 5.69 4.40
C GLY A 274 26.00 4.93 5.73
N SER A 275 24.85 4.38 6.13
CA SER A 275 24.70 3.69 7.43
C SER A 275 25.46 2.36 7.46
N PRO A 276 26.04 1.95 8.60
CA PRO A 276 26.59 0.60 8.75
C PRO A 276 25.47 -0.44 8.63
N LEU A 277 25.80 -1.67 8.20
CA LEU A 277 24.79 -2.69 7.87
C LEU A 277 23.84 -2.98 9.03
N ALA A 278 24.36 -3.24 10.23
CA ALA A 278 23.55 -3.54 11.42
C ALA A 278 22.61 -2.38 11.78
N GLY A 279 23.10 -1.15 11.67
CA GLY A 279 22.27 0.04 11.89
C GLY A 279 21.22 0.24 10.80
N ALA A 280 21.54 -0.09 9.55
CA ALA A 280 20.60 -0.02 8.44
C ALA A 280 19.50 -1.09 8.55
N THR A 281 19.86 -2.32 8.95
CA THR A 281 18.90 -3.42 9.16
C THR A 281 17.97 -3.15 10.33
N ALA A 282 18.48 -2.66 11.46
CA ALA A 282 17.64 -2.32 12.60
C ALA A 282 16.61 -1.22 12.24
N ARG A 283 17.05 -0.14 11.59
CA ARG A 283 16.15 0.92 11.11
C ARG A 283 15.15 0.40 10.07
N ALA A 284 15.59 -0.43 9.13
CA ALA A 284 14.72 -1.03 8.12
C ALA A 284 13.61 -1.87 8.75
N LEU A 285 13.93 -2.71 9.75
CA LEU A 285 12.94 -3.51 10.46
C LEU A 285 11.93 -2.63 11.20
N VAL A 286 12.40 -1.63 11.94
CA VAL A 286 11.51 -0.69 12.64
C VAL A 286 10.60 0.03 11.65
N ILE A 287 11.13 0.53 10.54
CA ILE A 287 10.35 1.21 9.50
C ILE A 287 9.30 0.26 8.91
N LEU A 288 9.67 -0.97 8.54
CA LEU A 288 8.73 -1.95 7.95
C LEU A 288 7.62 -2.33 8.92
N VAL A 289 7.93 -2.54 10.20
CA VAL A 289 6.93 -2.89 11.22
C VAL A 289 5.98 -1.71 11.46
N LEU A 290 6.52 -0.50 11.61
CA LEU A 290 5.69 0.69 11.81
C LEU A 290 4.84 1.02 10.59
N ASP A 291 5.40 0.90 9.39
CA ASP A 291 4.69 1.12 8.13
C ASP A 291 3.56 0.09 7.95
N ALA A 292 3.81 -1.19 8.22
CA ALA A 292 2.78 -2.23 8.19
C ALA A 292 1.67 -1.98 9.23
N PHE A 293 2.02 -1.58 10.45
CA PHE A 293 1.05 -1.23 11.48
C PHE A 293 0.19 -0.01 11.08
N LEU A 294 0.81 1.05 10.57
CA LEU A 294 0.11 2.24 10.10
C LEU A 294 -0.78 1.95 8.90
N LEU A 295 -0.33 1.10 7.97
CA LEU A 295 -1.14 0.64 6.85
C LEU A 295 -2.38 -0.12 7.34
N LEU A 296 -2.22 -1.04 8.31
CA LEU A 296 -3.34 -1.78 8.90
C LEU A 296 -4.33 -0.83 9.60
N LEU A 297 -3.84 0.14 10.38
CA LEU A 297 -4.70 1.14 11.03
C LEU A 297 -5.43 2.02 10.02
N ALA A 298 -4.75 2.48 8.97
CA ALA A 298 -5.36 3.32 7.95
C ALA A 298 -6.43 2.54 7.17
N PHE A 299 -6.18 1.27 6.89
CA PHE A 299 -7.13 0.37 6.24
C PHE A 299 -8.34 0.07 7.14
N ALA A 300 -8.12 -0.25 8.42
CA ALA A 300 -9.19 -0.45 9.38
C ALA A 300 -10.02 0.84 9.58
N GLY A 301 -9.37 1.99 9.68
CA GLY A 301 -10.06 3.28 9.80
C GLY A 301 -10.89 3.61 8.57
N LEU A 302 -10.38 3.31 7.36
CA LEU A 302 -11.10 3.54 6.11
C LEU A 302 -12.31 2.62 5.97
N THR A 303 -12.15 1.33 6.27
CA THR A 303 -13.26 0.36 6.26
C THR A 303 -14.35 0.74 7.27
N LEU A 304 -13.99 1.12 8.50
CA LEU A 304 -14.94 1.62 9.49
C LEU A 304 -15.63 2.91 9.03
N LEU A 305 -14.89 3.84 8.45
CA LEU A 305 -15.46 5.08 7.91
C LEU A 305 -16.47 4.78 6.79
N THR A 306 -16.13 3.90 5.85
CA THR A 306 -17.06 3.52 4.78
C THR A 306 -18.31 2.85 5.32
N LEU A 307 -18.16 1.94 6.30
CA LEU A 307 -19.31 1.29 6.94
C LEU A 307 -20.16 2.29 7.73
N ALA A 308 -19.57 3.31 8.35
CA ALA A 308 -20.33 4.34 9.04
C ALA A 308 -21.12 5.26 8.08
N LEU A 309 -20.68 5.39 6.82
CA LEU A 309 -21.28 6.26 5.81
C LEU A 309 -22.33 5.56 4.92
N MET A 310 -22.36 4.22 4.90
CA MET A 310 -23.37 3.40 4.23
C MET A 310 -24.72 3.39 4.94
#